data_AF-E2B0B3-F1
#
_entry.id   AF-E2B0B3-F1
#
_cell.length_a   1.000
_cell.length_b   1.000
_cell.length_c   1.000
_cell.angle_alpha   90.00
_cell.angle_beta   90.00
_cell.angle_gamma   90.00
#
_symmetry.space_group_name_H-M   'P 1'
#
loop_
_entity.id
_entity.type
_entity.pdbx_description
1 polymer ?
#
loop_
_entity_poly.entity_id
_entity_poly.type
_entity_poly.pdbx_seq_one_letter_code
_entity_poly.pdbx_strand_id
1 'polypeptide(L)'
;PLDVYVFRIWKNFAKRFSDIVLLLEIQSLIHNQLSSLRRQNLFKYSWFKSGYTNERPDEFENPVHFSFDETSTKCNIEDCNNIAVVRCS
;
A
#
# COMPACT_ATOMS: atom_id res chain seq x y z
N PRO A 1 -10.32 -11.50 -12.09
CA PRO A 1 -8.97 -11.69 -11.48
C PRO A 1 -8.36 -10.37 -10.99
N LEU A 2 -8.08 -9.42 -11.90
CA LEU A 2 -7.59 -8.06 -11.56
C LEU A 2 -8.48 -7.31 -10.58
N ASP A 3 -9.80 -7.45 -10.69
CA ASP A 3 -10.73 -6.78 -9.76
C ASP A 3 -10.55 -7.23 -8.31
N VAL A 4 -10.36 -8.54 -8.08
CA VAL A 4 -10.20 -9.10 -6.72
C VAL A 4 -8.81 -8.80 -6.14
N TYR A 5 -7.75 -8.92 -6.95
CA TYR A 5 -6.36 -8.83 -6.48
C TYR A 5 -5.73 -7.44 -6.60
N VAL A 6 -6.35 -6.51 -7.34
CA VAL A 6 -5.84 -5.14 -7.53
C VAL A 6 -6.91 -4.14 -7.15
N PHE A 7 -8.03 -4.10 -7.88
CA PHE A 7 -8.99 -3.00 -7.71
C PHE A 7 -9.69 -3.00 -6.35
N ARG A 8 -10.03 -4.16 -5.80
CA ARG A 8 -10.67 -4.28 -4.47
C ARG A 8 -9.71 -3.92 -3.35
N ILE A 9 -8.47 -4.40 -3.43
CA ILE A 9 -7.41 -4.07 -2.47
C ILE A 9 -7.11 -2.56 -2.53
N TRP A 10 -7.03 -2.00 -3.73
CA TRP A 10 -6.76 -0.59 -3.95
C TRP A 10 -7.91 0.32 -3.50
N LYS A 11 -9.18 -0.06 -3.76
CA LYS A 11 -10.35 0.66 -3.25
C LYS A 11 -10.36 0.69 -1.72
N ASN A 12 -10.06 -0.44 -1.07
CA ASN A 12 -10.00 -0.49 0.39
C ASN A 12 -8.85 0.34 0.96
N PHE A 13 -7.69 0.35 0.29
CA PHE A 13 -6.55 1.21 0.64
C PHE A 13 -6.90 2.70 0.50
N ALA A 14 -7.41 3.11 -0.66
CA ALA A 14 -7.81 4.49 -0.95
C ALA A 14 -8.91 4.98 -0.01
N LYS A 15 -9.88 4.13 0.34
CA LYS A 15 -10.92 4.46 1.32
C LYS A 15 -10.33 4.73 2.70
N ARG A 16 -9.53 3.81 3.25
CA ARG A 16 -8.87 4.01 4.56
C ARG A 16 -7.96 5.23 4.58
N PHE A 17 -7.29 5.52 3.47
CA PHE A 17 -6.42 6.68 3.34
C PHE A 17 -7.22 7.99 3.27
N SER A 18 -8.33 8.01 2.53
CA SER A 18 -9.23 9.16 2.39
C SER A 18 -10.00 9.47 3.66
N ASP A 19 -10.26 8.48 4.51
CA ASP A 19 -10.90 8.70 5.81
C ASP A 19 -9.97 9.46 6.79
N ILE A 20 -8.67 9.60 6.47
CA ILE A 20 -7.66 10.17 7.38
C ILE A 20 -7.00 11.45 6.82
N VAL A 21 -6.89 11.63 5.50
CA VAL A 21 -6.11 12.71 4.86
C VAL A 21 -6.96 13.55 3.90
N LEU A 22 -6.68 14.86 3.78
CA LEU A 22 -7.37 15.79 2.89
C LEU A 22 -6.99 15.54 1.41
N LEU A 23 -7.99 15.63 0.52
CA LEU A 23 -8.01 15.06 -0.84
C LEU A 23 -6.81 15.36 -1.76
N LEU A 24 -6.11 16.49 -1.58
CA LEU A 24 -4.99 16.91 -2.44
C LEU A 24 -3.67 16.20 -2.08
N GLU A 25 -3.44 15.90 -0.80
CA GLU A 25 -2.22 15.19 -0.35
C GLU A 25 -2.32 13.68 -0.60
N ILE A 26 -3.53 13.17 -0.81
CA ILE A 26 -3.78 11.75 -1.09
C ILE A 26 -3.07 11.31 -2.37
N GLN A 27 -3.10 12.10 -3.43
CA GLN A 27 -2.62 11.65 -4.73
C GLN A 27 -1.08 11.50 -4.75
N SER A 28 -0.36 12.43 -4.13
CA SER A 28 1.11 12.37 -4.01
C SER A 28 1.54 11.24 -3.06
N LEU A 29 0.84 11.07 -1.93
CA LEU A 29 1.14 10.01 -0.98
C LEU A 29 0.84 8.62 -1.55
N ILE A 30 -0.30 8.44 -2.24
CA ILE A 30 -0.61 7.20 -2.96
C ILE A 30 0.42 6.93 -4.05
N HIS A 31 0.78 7.94 -4.85
CA HIS A 31 1.78 7.76 -5.91
C HIS A 31 3.12 7.32 -5.34
N ASN A 32 3.61 7.99 -4.30
CA ASN A 32 4.88 7.66 -3.65
C ASN A 32 4.86 6.23 -3.07
N GLN A 33 3.75 5.86 -2.46
CA GLN A 33 3.52 4.51 -1.95
C GLN A 33 3.59 3.49 -3.12
N LEU A 34 2.80 3.67 -4.18
CA LEU A 34 2.73 2.73 -5.30
C LEU A 34 4.03 2.60 -6.10
N SER A 35 4.86 3.65 -6.12
CA SER A 35 6.17 3.66 -6.78
C SER A 35 7.24 2.87 -6.03
N SER A 36 6.97 2.42 -4.80
CA SER A 36 7.94 1.65 -4.01
C SER A 36 8.25 0.27 -4.61
N LEU A 37 9.54 -0.09 -4.56
CA LEU A 37 10.05 -1.41 -4.92
C LEU A 37 9.35 -2.55 -4.17
N ARG A 38 8.94 -2.32 -2.92
CA ARG A 38 8.23 -3.34 -2.11
C ARG A 38 6.89 -3.76 -2.70
N ARG A 39 6.27 -2.92 -3.54
CA ARG A 39 4.99 -3.23 -4.21
C ARG A 39 5.13 -3.89 -5.58
N GLN A 40 6.35 -4.07 -6.09
CA GLN A 40 6.55 -4.68 -7.39
C GLN A 40 6.04 -6.13 -7.44
N ASN A 41 6.25 -6.92 -6.38
CA ASN A 41 5.79 -8.30 -6.33
C ASN A 41 4.26 -8.42 -6.24
N LEU A 42 3.57 -7.48 -5.59
CA LEU A 42 2.11 -7.38 -5.63
C LEU A 42 1.61 -7.23 -7.07
N PHE A 43 2.21 -6.31 -7.83
CA PHE A 43 1.81 -6.09 -9.21
C PHE A 43 2.16 -7.29 -10.10
N LYS A 44 3.38 -7.83 -9.99
CA LYS A 44 3.77 -9.10 -10.66
C LYS A 44 2.79 -10.23 -10.37
N TYR A 45 2.34 -10.36 -9.12
CA TYR A 45 1.40 -11.41 -8.75
C TYR A 45 0.04 -11.19 -9.39
N SER A 46 -0.40 -9.94 -9.46
CA SER A 46 -1.65 -9.60 -10.14
C SER A 46 -1.64 -9.89 -11.65
N TRP A 47 -0.49 -9.66 -12.31
CA TRP A 47 -0.29 -10.04 -13.71
C TRP A 47 -0.29 -11.56 -13.89
N PHE A 48 0.42 -12.29 -13.03
CA PHE A 48 0.43 -13.76 -13.03
C PHE A 48 -0.98 -14.33 -12.85
N LYS A 49 -1.73 -13.88 -11.83
CA LYS A 49 -3.11 -14.34 -11.56
C LYS A 49 -4.10 -13.98 -12.65
N SER A 50 -3.77 -13.01 -13.48
CA SER A 50 -4.60 -12.60 -14.62
C SER A 50 -4.18 -13.28 -15.92
N GLY A 51 -3.15 -14.12 -15.89
CA GLY A 51 -2.65 -14.88 -17.06
C GLY A 51 -1.78 -14.06 -18.01
N TYR A 52 -1.33 -12.87 -17.61
CA TYR A 52 -0.44 -12.04 -18.44
C TYR A 52 1.02 -12.49 -18.34
N THR A 53 1.40 -13.16 -17.25
CA THR A 53 2.72 -13.76 -17.06
C THR A 53 2.56 -15.20 -16.58
N ASN A 54 3.48 -16.07 -17.02
CA ASN A 54 3.51 -17.47 -16.57
C ASN A 54 4.38 -17.66 -15.33
N GLU A 55 5.23 -16.68 -15.02
CA GLU A 55 6.11 -16.70 -13.85
C GLU A 55 5.34 -16.27 -12.61
N ARG A 56 5.35 -17.14 -11.60
CA ARG A 56 4.86 -16.81 -10.27
C ARG A 56 5.95 -16.01 -9.54
N PRO A 57 5.69 -14.76 -9.13
CA PRO A 57 6.66 -13.98 -8.38
C PRO A 57 6.77 -14.44 -6.93
N ASP A 58 7.82 -13.95 -6.26
CA ASP A 58 8.04 -14.14 -4.84
C ASP A 58 6.88 -13.60 -3.99
N GLU A 59 6.80 -14.10 -2.75
CA GLU A 59 5.79 -13.65 -1.79
C GLU A 59 5.93 -12.15 -1.49
N PHE A 60 4.81 -11.54 -1.15
CA PHE A 60 4.73 -10.13 -0.78
C PHE A 60 3.82 -9.98 0.45
N GLU A 61 4.15 -9.01 1.29
CA GLU A 61 3.34 -8.69 2.47
C GLU A 61 2.05 -7.96 2.06
N ASN A 62 0.98 -8.15 2.85
CA ASN A 62 -0.26 -7.42 2.64
C ASN A 62 -0.01 -5.90 2.73
N PRO A 63 -0.31 -5.12 1.69
CA PRO A 63 -0.06 -3.68 1.67
C PRO A 63 -0.77 -2.92 2.79
N VAL A 64 -1.94 -3.40 3.24
CA VAL A 64 -2.68 -2.78 4.35
C VAL A 64 -1.97 -3.04 5.68
N HIS A 65 -1.47 -4.25 5.89
CA HIS A 65 -0.77 -4.63 7.12
C HIS A 65 0.52 -3.85 7.29
N PHE A 66 1.35 -3.82 6.24
CA PHE A 66 2.62 -3.12 6.28
C PHE A 66 2.44 -1.58 6.37
N SER A 67 1.52 -0.99 5.60
CA SER A 67 1.37 0.48 5.56
C SER A 67 0.68 1.06 6.81
N PHE A 68 -0.16 0.27 7.49
CA PHE A 68 -0.99 0.72 8.62
C PHE A 68 -0.86 -0.16 9.86
N ASP A 69 0.31 -0.77 10.06
CA ASP A 69 0.62 -1.61 11.23
C ASP A 69 0.11 -0.94 12.52
N GLU A 70 -0.84 -1.60 13.19
CA GLU A 70 -1.66 -1.05 14.29
C GLU A 70 -0.81 -0.64 15.50
N THR A 71 0.44 -1.10 15.54
CA THR A 71 1.36 -0.94 16.67
C THR A 71 2.13 0.39 16.69
N SER A 72 2.22 1.14 15.58
CA SER A 72 2.98 2.40 15.56
C SER A 72 2.17 3.58 15.09
N THR A 73 1.35 4.11 15.98
CA THR A 73 0.87 5.50 15.87
C THR A 73 1.95 6.51 16.21
N LYS A 74 3.15 6.09 16.65
CA LYS A 74 4.26 7.01 16.96
C LYS A 74 5.21 7.15 15.77
N CYS A 75 5.65 8.37 15.50
CA CYS A 75 6.69 8.64 14.53
C CYS A 75 8.02 7.99 14.96
N ASN A 76 8.75 7.38 14.02
CA ASN A 76 10.06 6.75 14.28
C ASN A 76 11.20 7.78 14.42
N ILE A 77 10.90 9.07 14.38
CA ILE A 77 11.87 10.16 14.53
C ILE A 77 11.98 10.49 16.03
N GLU A 78 13.20 10.54 16.56
CA GLU A 78 13.46 10.95 17.95
C GLU A 78 12.83 12.33 18.22
N ASP A 79 12.18 12.48 19.38
CA ASP A 79 11.42 13.66 19.80
C ASP A 79 10.21 14.07 18.92
N CYS A 80 9.75 13.20 18.02
CA CYS A 80 8.56 13.48 17.22
C CYS A 80 7.28 12.96 17.91
N ASN A 81 6.50 13.89 18.47
CA ASN A 81 5.19 13.62 19.08
C ASN A 81 4.04 13.49 18.06
N ASN A 82 4.33 13.55 16.76
CA ASN A 82 3.31 13.43 15.72
C ASN A 82 2.86 11.98 15.54
N ILE A 83 1.61 11.83 15.12
CA ILE A 83 1.04 10.53 14.80
C ILE A 83 1.53 10.09 13.42
N ALA A 84 2.15 8.91 13.34
CA ALA A 84 2.47 8.28 12.06
C ALA A 84 1.26 7.49 11.57
N VAL A 85 0.57 8.02 10.56
CA VAL A 85 -0.65 7.42 10.00
C VAL A 85 -0.33 6.34 8.98
N VAL A 86 0.70 6.56 8.16
CA VAL A 86 1.11 5.66 7.08
C VAL A 86 2.62 5.52 7.11
N ARG A 87 3.12 4.28 7.11
CA ARG A 87 4.55 4.00 6.97
C ARG A 87 4.99 4.08 5.52
N CYS A 88 6.19 4.61 5.29
CA CYS A 88 6.82 4.56 3.96
C CYS A 88 7.14 3.11 3.59
N SER A 89 6.68 2.72 2.41
CA SER A 89 6.94 1.43 1.77
C SER A 89 8.29 1.35 1.11
#